data_AF-A0AAW2C4H6-F1
#
_entry.id   AF-A0AAW2C4H6-F1
#
_cell.length_a   1.000
_cell.length_b   1.000
_cell.length_c   1.000
_cell.angle_alpha   90.00
_cell.angle_beta   90.00
_cell.angle_gamma   90.00
#
_symmetry.space_group_name_H-M   'P 1'
#
loop_
_entity.id
_entity.type
_entity.pdbx_description
1 polymer ?
#
loop_
_entity_poly.entity_id
_entity_poly.type
_entity_poly.pdbx_seq_one_letter_code
_entity_poly.pdbx_strand_id
1 'polypeptide(L)'
;MKTTLSQTLFCTMANGNMVNKVTKFPNHNLTVEAVSPGLFVDKSGNYWDVPLSLAIDMASLASDSGASYHLCMHHNTGSPTQFQGDDHQTTHGPPATLLPGFSVKSAFSFKQNFDFWRSKAPKLKLVQPYDMFLSNPHISASGIIGAALTASVGDCSVRSQDNSQESNGFSFQASGVKSAFLADLFASVSFTAQHGNYQRLFLDLTRFHARLDFPSGSRFVAGATHVAQTLLNSQQPSLEDIQTICPNASLSLQQQIAGPFLFRVDSGVTVDLDNQDWPLRVDDPVFALEYSLQALGSAKAVAWYAPKYREFMIELRFFET
;
A
#
# COMPACT_ATOMS: atom_id res chain seq x y z
N MET A 1 0.61 0.67 6.16
CA MET A 1 -0.68 0.00 5.86
C MET A 1 -1.65 0.82 5.00
N LYS A 2 -1.46 2.14 4.79
CA LYS A 2 -2.25 2.91 3.80
C LYS A 2 -1.75 2.80 2.35
N THR A 3 -0.56 2.28 2.09
CA THR A 3 0.09 2.35 0.76
C THR A 3 0.33 1.01 0.07
N THR A 4 -0.10 -0.12 0.65
CA THR A 4 0.10 -1.45 0.02
C THR A 4 -1.18 -2.29 -0.03
N LEU A 5 -2.25 -1.85 0.65
CA LEU A 5 -3.62 -2.36 0.47
C LEU A 5 -4.49 -1.42 -0.37
N SER A 6 -3.95 -0.25 -0.75
CA SER A 6 -4.65 0.79 -1.52
C SER A 6 -3.92 1.03 -2.84
N GLN A 7 -3.88 0.02 -3.70
CA GLN A 7 -3.65 0.22 -5.14
C GLN A 7 -4.32 -0.92 -5.92
N THR A 8 -5.65 -0.93 -5.83
CA THR A 8 -6.44 -1.08 -7.04
C THR A 8 -7.50 0.02 -6.98
N LEU A 9 -7.03 1.27 -7.03
CA LEU A 9 -7.89 2.40 -7.35
C LEU A 9 -8.21 2.24 -8.83
N PHE A 10 -9.29 1.54 -9.15
CA PHE A 10 -9.94 1.77 -10.43
C PHE A 10 -10.46 3.20 -10.36
N CYS A 11 -10.06 4.04 -11.32
CA CYS A 11 -10.74 5.31 -11.55
C CYS A 11 -12.15 4.97 -12.06
N THR A 12 -13.13 4.88 -11.17
CA THR A 12 -14.54 4.85 -11.54
C THR A 12 -14.89 6.24 -12.10
N MET A 13 -14.93 6.37 -13.42
CA MET A 13 -15.46 7.55 -14.08
C MET A 13 -16.99 7.42 -14.08
N ALA A 14 -17.66 8.16 -13.20
CA ALA A 14 -19.09 8.01 -12.98
C ALA A 14 -19.91 8.63 -14.13
N ASN A 15 -20.54 7.79 -14.95
CA ASN A 15 -21.63 8.15 -15.86
C ASN A 15 -22.99 7.55 -15.42
N GLY A 16 -23.09 7.07 -14.17
CA GLY A 16 -24.27 6.39 -13.61
C GLY A 16 -24.60 6.78 -12.17
N ASN A 17 -25.63 6.15 -11.60
CA ASN A 17 -26.03 6.36 -10.21
C ASN A 17 -25.00 5.71 -9.28
N MET A 18 -24.17 6.52 -8.63
CA MET A 18 -23.23 6.08 -7.61
C MET A 18 -23.80 6.37 -6.22
N VAL A 19 -23.84 5.35 -5.38
CA VAL A 19 -24.10 5.52 -3.95
C VAL A 19 -22.84 5.12 -3.20
N ASN A 20 -22.18 6.10 -2.58
CA ASN A 20 -21.08 5.88 -1.66
C ASN A 20 -21.49 6.36 -0.27
N LYS A 21 -21.44 5.45 0.72
CA LYS A 21 -21.73 5.77 2.10
C LYS A 21 -20.59 5.31 2.99
N VAL A 22 -19.98 6.26 3.69
CA VAL A 22 -18.97 6.02 4.71
C VAL A 22 -19.59 6.24 6.09
N THR A 23 -19.52 5.23 6.95
CA THR A 23 -20.02 5.30 8.34
C THR A 23 -18.88 4.95 9.29
N LYS A 24 -18.65 5.82 10.28
CA LYS A 24 -17.66 5.60 11.35
C LYS A 24 -18.34 4.94 12.55
N PHE A 25 -17.88 3.76 12.91
CA PHE A 25 -18.20 3.11 14.18
C PHE A 25 -17.05 3.32 15.18
N PRO A 26 -17.27 3.13 16.49
CA PRO A 26 -16.27 3.47 17.52
C PRO A 26 -14.87 2.89 17.28
N ASN A 27 -14.79 1.68 16.71
CA ASN A 27 -13.52 0.98 16.42
C ASN A 27 -13.38 0.53 14.96
N HIS A 28 -14.31 0.92 14.08
CA HIS A 28 -14.35 0.41 12.70
C HIS A 28 -14.80 1.48 11.72
N ASN A 29 -14.24 1.44 10.52
CA ASN A 29 -14.76 2.18 9.38
C ASN A 29 -15.50 1.21 8.47
N LEU A 30 -16.72 1.56 8.09
CA LEU A 30 -17.51 0.83 7.10
C LEU A 30 -17.76 1.75 5.89
N THR A 31 -17.38 1.28 4.72
CA THR A 31 -17.67 1.92 3.43
C THR A 31 -18.53 0.97 2.61
N VAL A 32 -19.60 1.50 2.02
CA VAL A 32 -20.43 0.77 1.06
C VAL A 32 -20.48 1.59 -0.22
N GLU A 33 -20.10 0.95 -1.32
CA GLU A 33 -20.12 1.52 -2.66
C GLU A 33 -20.99 0.65 -3.56
N ALA A 34 -21.90 1.29 -4.29
CA ALA A 34 -22.72 0.65 -5.31
C ALA A 34 -22.72 1.54 -6.55
N VAL A 35 -22.44 0.93 -7.71
CA VAL A 35 -22.36 1.61 -9.00
C VAL A 35 -23.16 0.84 -10.03
N SER A 36 -24.05 1.53 -10.74
CA SER A 36 -24.80 0.96 -11.87
C SER A 36 -25.26 2.05 -12.86
N PRO A 37 -24.95 1.90 -14.16
CA PRO A 37 -23.82 1.15 -14.71
C PRO A 37 -22.47 1.76 -14.26
N GLY A 38 -21.44 0.93 -14.13
CA GLY A 38 -20.10 1.35 -13.70
C GLY A 38 -19.06 1.24 -14.82
N LEU A 39 -18.31 2.31 -15.06
CA LEU A 39 -17.25 2.33 -16.06
C LEU A 39 -15.88 2.13 -15.38
N PHE A 40 -15.16 1.09 -15.81
CA PHE A 40 -13.86 0.69 -15.29
C PHE A 40 -12.78 0.77 -16.37
N VAL A 41 -11.55 1.09 -15.98
CA VAL A 41 -10.39 1.12 -16.88
C VAL A 41 -9.47 -0.04 -16.56
N ASP A 42 -9.10 -0.85 -17.56
CA ASP A 42 -8.14 -1.93 -17.38
C ASP A 42 -6.67 -1.44 -17.43
N LYS A 43 -5.72 -2.35 -17.17
CA LYS A 43 -4.28 -2.04 -17.21
C LYS A 43 -3.79 -1.59 -18.59
N SER A 44 -4.50 -1.96 -19.65
CA SER A 44 -4.21 -1.62 -21.04
C SER A 44 -4.87 -0.29 -21.45
N GLY A 45 -5.63 0.35 -20.55
CA GLY A 45 -6.34 1.59 -20.81
C GLY A 45 -7.70 1.41 -21.51
N ASN A 46 -8.21 0.17 -21.65
CA ASN A 46 -9.54 -0.04 -22.22
C ASN A 46 -10.63 0.20 -21.18
N TYR A 47 -11.74 0.75 -21.64
CA TYR A 47 -12.92 1.03 -20.83
C TYR A 47 -13.90 -0.14 -20.88
N TRP A 48 -14.39 -0.54 -19.72
CA TRP A 48 -15.31 -1.65 -19.52
C TRP A 48 -16.54 -1.16 -18.77
N ASP A 49 -17.71 -1.34 -19.35
CA ASP A 49 -18.99 -1.11 -18.71
C ASP A 49 -19.41 -2.37 -17.95
N VAL A 50 -19.67 -2.22 -16.65
CA VAL A 50 -20.11 -3.27 -15.74
C VAL A 50 -21.52 -2.93 -15.27
N PRO A 51 -22.52 -3.79 -15.54
CA PRO A 51 -23.92 -3.49 -15.26
C PRO A 51 -24.21 -3.15 -13.79
N LEU A 52 -23.60 -3.89 -12.86
CA LEU A 52 -23.68 -3.62 -11.42
C LEU A 52 -22.38 -4.04 -10.74
N SER A 53 -21.82 -3.14 -9.94
CA SER A 53 -20.74 -3.43 -9.01
C SER A 53 -21.10 -2.96 -7.60
N LEU A 54 -20.92 -3.85 -6.64
CA LEU A 54 -21.16 -3.61 -5.21
C LEU A 54 -19.88 -3.94 -4.44
N ALA A 55 -19.42 -3.00 -3.63
CA ALA A 55 -18.30 -3.18 -2.72
C ALA A 55 -18.72 -2.80 -1.29
N ILE A 56 -18.37 -3.66 -0.33
CA ILE A 56 -18.50 -3.39 1.10
C ILE A 56 -17.12 -3.54 1.71
N ASP A 57 -16.64 -2.51 2.38
CA ASP A 57 -15.32 -2.46 2.99
C ASP A 57 -15.41 -2.14 4.47
N MET A 58 -14.83 -3.00 5.30
CA MET A 58 -14.81 -2.86 6.74
C MET A 58 -13.38 -2.98 7.26
N ALA A 59 -12.88 -1.94 7.92
CA ALA A 59 -11.54 -1.94 8.51
C ALA A 59 -11.59 -1.56 9.99
N SER A 60 -10.83 -2.25 10.83
CA SER A 60 -10.57 -1.80 12.19
C SER A 60 -9.77 -0.49 12.18
N LEU A 61 -10.03 0.40 13.13
CA LEU A 61 -9.18 1.57 13.33
C LEU A 61 -7.75 1.14 13.70
N ALA A 62 -6.76 1.85 13.15
CA ALA A 62 -5.37 1.55 13.41
C ALA A 62 -5.02 1.87 14.87
N SER A 63 -4.52 0.87 15.59
CA SER A 63 -3.91 1.04 16.91
C SER A 63 -2.41 1.28 16.78
N ASP A 64 -1.80 1.95 17.77
CA ASP A 64 -0.34 2.09 17.86
C ASP A 64 0.34 0.73 17.98
N SER A 65 -0.28 -0.19 18.73
CA SER A 65 0.08 -1.61 18.81
C SER A 65 -1.18 -2.45 19.04
N GLY A 66 -1.25 -3.61 18.39
CA GLY A 66 -2.36 -4.53 18.51
C GLY A 66 -2.76 -5.19 17.20
N ALA A 67 -3.84 -5.96 17.28
CA ALA A 67 -4.45 -6.60 16.13
C ALA A 67 -5.27 -5.58 15.32
N SER A 68 -5.21 -5.72 14.00
CA SER A 68 -6.03 -5.00 13.05
C SER A 68 -6.53 -5.96 12.00
N TYR A 69 -7.72 -5.69 11.47
CA TYR A 69 -8.30 -6.49 10.41
C TYR A 69 -8.98 -5.60 9.37
N HIS A 70 -9.06 -6.13 8.15
CA HIS A 70 -9.68 -5.50 7.01
C HIS A 70 -10.46 -6.56 6.25
N LEU A 71 -11.76 -6.36 6.04
CA LEU A 71 -12.66 -7.24 5.32
C LEU A 71 -13.28 -6.45 4.16
N CYS A 72 -13.05 -6.90 2.94
CA CYS A 72 -13.62 -6.34 1.72
C CYS A 72 -14.46 -7.42 1.02
N MET A 73 -15.68 -7.09 0.67
CA MET A 73 -16.61 -7.93 -0.05
C MET A 73 -16.97 -7.24 -1.35
N HIS A 74 -16.85 -7.96 -2.46
CA HIS A 74 -17.10 -7.46 -3.80
C HIS A 74 -18.07 -8.37 -4.53
N HIS A 75 -19.06 -7.78 -5.18
CA HIS A 75 -20.01 -8.50 -6.00
C HIS A 75 -20.22 -7.76 -7.32
N ASN A 76 -19.99 -8.46 -8.41
CA ASN A 76 -20.32 -7.99 -9.75
C ASN A 76 -21.45 -8.83 -10.33
N THR A 77 -22.34 -8.17 -11.06
CA THR A 77 -23.43 -8.83 -11.78
C THR A 77 -23.46 -8.36 -13.22
N GLY A 78 -23.77 -9.29 -14.13
CA GLY A 78 -23.81 -9.06 -15.56
C GLY A 78 -22.45 -9.26 -16.23
N SER A 79 -22.47 -9.36 -17.56
CA SER A 79 -21.28 -9.52 -18.38
C SER A 79 -20.69 -8.15 -18.70
N PRO A 80 -19.41 -7.89 -18.39
CA PRO A 80 -18.76 -6.64 -18.77
C PRO A 80 -18.73 -6.50 -20.30
N THR A 81 -19.05 -5.30 -20.79
CA THR A 81 -18.96 -4.95 -22.21
C THR A 81 -17.91 -3.86 -22.41
N GLN A 82 -17.16 -3.92 -23.51
CA GLN A 82 -16.18 -2.88 -23.78
C GLN A 82 -16.91 -1.60 -24.21
N PHE A 83 -16.57 -0.47 -23.58
CA PHE A 83 -17.16 0.82 -23.90
C PHE A 83 -16.46 1.42 -25.13
N GLN A 84 -17.21 1.64 -26.22
CA GLN A 84 -16.73 2.23 -27.50
C GLN A 84 -15.59 1.49 -28.22
N GLY A 85 -15.39 0.19 -27.97
CA GLY A 85 -14.51 -0.62 -28.82
C GLY A 85 -15.21 -0.96 -30.13
N ASP A 86 -14.55 -0.74 -31.28
CA ASP A 86 -14.99 -1.34 -32.54
C ASP A 86 -15.09 -2.86 -32.34
N ASP A 87 -16.18 -3.48 -32.81
CA ASP A 87 -16.47 -4.93 -32.74
C ASP A 87 -15.40 -5.82 -33.43
N HIS A 88 -14.32 -5.22 -33.92
CA HIS A 88 -13.21 -5.88 -34.59
C HIS A 88 -11.96 -5.91 -33.69
N GLN A 89 -11.74 -7.09 -33.08
CA GLN A 89 -10.48 -7.55 -32.46
C GLN A 89 -10.05 -6.87 -31.16
N THR A 90 -10.62 -7.32 -30.04
CA THR A 90 -9.87 -7.43 -28.78
C THR A 90 -9.28 -8.83 -28.63
N THR A 91 -7.95 -8.93 -28.62
CA THR A 91 -7.19 -10.18 -28.42
C THR A 91 -7.32 -10.72 -26.98
N HIS A 92 -7.82 -9.91 -26.05
CA HIS A 92 -7.94 -10.26 -24.63
C HIS A 92 -9.37 -10.00 -24.13
N GLY A 93 -9.97 -10.99 -23.45
CA GLY A 93 -11.28 -10.86 -22.83
C GLY A 93 -11.30 -9.90 -21.63
N PRO A 94 -12.49 -9.65 -21.03
CA PRO A 94 -12.61 -8.74 -19.89
C PRO A 94 -11.71 -9.19 -18.73
N PRO A 95 -11.09 -8.25 -17.98
CA PRO A 95 -10.29 -8.58 -16.81
C PRO A 95 -11.07 -9.46 -15.82
N ALA A 96 -10.41 -10.48 -15.27
CA ALA A 96 -11.03 -11.42 -14.33
C ALA A 96 -11.66 -10.73 -13.09
N THR A 97 -11.22 -9.51 -12.75
CA THR A 97 -11.76 -8.70 -11.67
C THR A 97 -13.13 -8.08 -11.95
N LEU A 98 -13.50 -7.94 -13.23
CA LEU A 98 -14.78 -7.39 -13.67
C LEU A 98 -15.81 -8.48 -13.96
N LEU A 99 -15.37 -9.74 -14.09
CA LEU A 99 -16.27 -10.86 -14.32
C LEU A 99 -17.32 -10.99 -13.21
N PRO A 100 -18.55 -11.43 -13.56
CA PRO A 100 -19.61 -11.62 -12.59
C PRO A 100 -19.24 -12.68 -11.56
N GLY A 101 -19.64 -12.42 -10.33
CA GLY A 101 -19.36 -13.31 -9.22
C GLY A 101 -19.20 -12.56 -7.90
N PHE A 102 -18.77 -13.31 -6.92
CA PHE A 102 -18.65 -12.89 -5.55
C PHE A 102 -17.21 -13.10 -5.08
N SER A 103 -16.61 -12.10 -4.44
CA SER A 103 -15.27 -12.22 -3.87
C SER A 103 -15.22 -11.57 -2.49
N VAL A 104 -14.59 -12.26 -1.56
CA VAL A 104 -14.29 -11.76 -0.23
C VAL A 104 -12.78 -11.74 -0.07
N LYS A 105 -12.25 -10.62 0.38
CA LYS A 105 -10.86 -10.48 0.80
C LYS A 105 -10.84 -10.13 2.27
N SER A 106 -10.00 -10.79 3.04
CA SER A 106 -9.73 -10.40 4.41
C SER A 106 -8.24 -10.34 4.67
N ALA A 107 -7.83 -9.41 5.51
CA ALA A 107 -6.47 -9.31 6.01
C ALA A 107 -6.51 -9.14 7.52
N PHE A 108 -5.64 -9.85 8.22
CA PHE A 108 -5.42 -9.74 9.65
C PHE A 108 -3.96 -9.43 9.89
N SER A 109 -3.67 -8.48 10.76
CA SER A 109 -2.29 -8.09 11.08
C SER A 109 -2.14 -7.80 12.55
N PHE A 110 -0.98 -8.13 13.11
CA PHE A 110 -0.56 -7.70 14.43
C PHE A 110 0.60 -6.73 14.28
N LYS A 111 0.41 -5.51 14.78
CA LYS A 111 1.44 -4.46 14.81
C LYS A 111 1.99 -4.33 16.22
N GLN A 112 3.31 -4.28 16.34
CA GLN A 112 4.00 -3.95 17.58
C GLN A 112 4.89 -2.74 17.35
N ASN A 113 4.72 -1.69 18.16
CA ASN A 113 5.58 -0.51 18.17
C ASN A 113 6.51 -0.55 19.40
N PHE A 114 7.75 -0.12 19.20
CA PHE A 114 8.80 -0.02 20.19
C PHE A 114 9.36 1.40 20.14
N ASP A 115 9.10 2.18 21.18
CA ASP A 115 9.66 3.52 21.33
C ASP A 115 10.97 3.41 22.12
N PHE A 116 12.11 3.59 21.44
CA PHE A 116 13.42 3.56 22.07
C PHE A 116 13.71 4.84 22.85
N TRP A 117 13.29 5.98 22.29
CA TRP A 117 13.52 7.27 22.90
C TRP A 117 12.46 8.27 22.48
N ARG A 118 12.06 9.12 23.41
CA ARG A 118 11.19 10.27 23.15
C ARG A 118 11.69 11.44 23.98
N SER A 119 11.85 12.60 23.35
CA SER A 119 12.30 13.79 24.06
C SER A 119 11.28 14.18 25.13
N LYS A 120 11.75 14.31 26.37
CA LYS A 120 11.01 14.91 27.49
C LYS A 120 11.38 16.37 27.72
N ALA A 121 12.24 16.93 26.88
CA ALA A 121 12.71 18.29 27.04
C ALA A 121 11.52 19.27 26.93
N PRO A 122 11.48 20.31 27.79
CA PRO A 122 10.43 21.30 27.71
C PRO A 122 10.51 22.01 26.35
N LYS A 123 9.38 22.02 25.62
CA LYS A 123 9.25 22.79 24.39
C LYS A 123 9.49 24.28 24.68
N LEU A 124 9.96 25.03 23.68
CA LEU A 124 10.17 26.46 23.83
C LEU A 124 8.85 27.11 24.26
N LYS A 125 8.83 27.67 25.47
CA LYS A 125 7.66 28.37 26.00
C LYS A 125 7.33 29.51 25.06
N LEU A 126 6.06 29.65 24.68
CA LEU A 126 5.49 30.66 23.76
C LEU A 126 5.68 30.44 22.24
N VAL A 127 6.36 29.39 21.78
CA VAL A 127 6.47 29.10 20.34
C VAL A 127 5.68 27.84 20.00
N GLN A 128 4.58 28.01 19.26
CA GLN A 128 3.82 26.88 18.73
C GLN A 128 4.66 26.20 17.63
N PRO A 129 4.80 24.86 17.63
CA PRO A 129 5.44 24.16 16.52
C PRO A 129 4.66 24.39 15.21
N TYR A 130 5.36 24.38 14.07
CA TYR A 130 4.70 24.53 12.77
C TYR A 130 3.73 23.38 12.46
N ASP A 131 4.03 22.18 12.99
CA ASP A 131 3.16 21.01 12.98
C ASP A 131 3.18 20.33 14.36
N MET A 132 2.00 20.13 14.95
CA MET A 132 1.85 19.50 16.25
C MET A 132 2.34 18.04 16.30
N PHE A 133 2.21 17.26 15.22
CA PHE A 133 2.65 15.85 15.21
C PHE A 133 4.16 15.69 15.10
N LEU A 134 4.83 16.66 14.48
CA LEU A 134 6.29 16.69 14.37
C LEU A 134 6.95 17.38 15.58
N SER A 135 6.16 17.79 16.56
CA SER A 135 6.68 18.55 17.71
C SER A 135 7.40 17.70 18.77
N ASN A 136 7.33 16.37 18.68
CA ASN A 136 7.90 15.45 19.66
C ASN A 136 9.00 14.59 18.99
N PRO A 137 10.28 14.99 19.11
CA PRO A 137 11.38 14.16 18.62
C PRO A 137 11.35 12.79 19.30
N HIS A 138 11.47 11.74 18.50
CA HIS A 138 11.40 10.35 18.95
C HIS A 138 12.20 9.43 18.03
N ILE A 139 12.59 8.29 18.58
CA ILE A 139 13.18 7.17 17.87
C ILE A 139 12.32 5.95 18.19
N SER A 140 11.78 5.32 17.16
CA SER A 140 10.91 4.15 17.29
C SER A 140 11.16 3.13 16.18
N ALA A 141 10.85 1.87 16.46
CA ALA A 141 10.70 0.84 15.46
C ALA A 141 9.33 0.19 15.59
N SER A 142 8.74 -0.21 14.47
CA SER A 142 7.53 -1.02 14.51
C SER A 142 7.60 -2.19 13.55
N GLY A 143 7.11 -3.34 14.00
CA GLY A 143 6.97 -4.55 13.21
C GLY A 143 5.50 -4.86 12.97
N ILE A 144 5.18 -5.37 11.79
CA ILE A 144 3.85 -5.89 11.43
C ILE A 144 4.04 -7.28 10.86
N ILE A 145 3.22 -8.22 11.33
CA ILE A 145 3.08 -9.55 10.73
C ILE A 145 1.58 -9.79 10.52
N GLY A 146 1.21 -10.37 9.39
CA GLY A 146 -0.19 -10.61 9.07
C GLY A 146 -0.41 -11.70 8.04
N ALA A 147 -1.69 -11.97 7.80
CA ALA A 147 -2.19 -12.91 6.82
C ALA A 147 -3.26 -12.24 5.96
N ALA A 148 -3.25 -12.52 4.66
CA ALA A 148 -4.28 -12.11 3.72
C ALA A 148 -4.95 -13.34 3.12
N LEU A 149 -6.26 -13.30 2.99
CA LEU A 149 -7.13 -14.37 2.52
C LEU A 149 -8.03 -13.79 1.43
N THR A 150 -8.22 -14.52 0.35
CA THR A 150 -9.17 -14.17 -0.71
C THR A 150 -9.97 -15.40 -1.07
N ALA A 151 -11.29 -15.30 -0.98
CA ALA A 151 -12.22 -16.29 -1.51
C ALA A 151 -12.98 -15.66 -2.69
N SER A 152 -13.25 -16.44 -3.73
CA SER A 152 -14.09 -16.03 -4.85
C SER A 152 -14.95 -17.17 -5.34
N VAL A 153 -16.15 -16.85 -5.82
CA VAL A 153 -17.16 -17.78 -6.35
C VAL A 153 -17.79 -17.15 -7.58
N GLY A 154 -17.94 -17.92 -8.66
CA GLY A 154 -18.43 -17.44 -9.96
C GLY A 154 -17.29 -17.21 -10.95
N ASP A 155 -17.56 -16.51 -12.04
CA ASP A 155 -16.59 -16.35 -13.13
C ASP A 155 -15.38 -15.49 -12.70
N CYS A 156 -15.53 -14.68 -11.64
CA CYS A 156 -14.41 -14.00 -10.98
C CYS A 156 -13.43 -14.96 -10.26
N SER A 157 -13.69 -16.28 -10.20
CA SER A 157 -12.74 -17.25 -9.64
C SER A 157 -11.48 -17.42 -10.49
N VAL A 158 -11.55 -17.13 -11.79
CA VAL A 158 -10.40 -17.13 -12.71
C VAL A 158 -9.32 -16.14 -12.27
N ARG A 159 -9.67 -15.18 -11.40
CA ARG A 159 -8.74 -14.27 -10.72
C ARG A 159 -7.57 -14.98 -10.01
N SER A 160 -7.71 -16.23 -9.58
CA SER A 160 -6.59 -16.98 -8.98
C SER A 160 -5.59 -17.50 -10.01
N GLN A 161 -5.96 -17.55 -11.28
CA GLN A 161 -5.17 -18.13 -12.38
C GLN A 161 -4.41 -17.05 -13.18
N ASP A 162 -5.00 -15.85 -13.31
CA ASP A 162 -4.52 -14.79 -14.21
C ASP A 162 -3.61 -13.74 -13.54
N ASN A 163 -3.37 -13.87 -12.22
CA ASN A 163 -2.30 -13.14 -11.54
C ASN A 163 -0.96 -13.85 -11.79
N SER A 164 -0.54 -13.91 -13.06
CA SER A 164 0.80 -14.35 -13.43
C SER A 164 1.84 -13.51 -12.67
N GLN A 165 2.74 -14.24 -11.99
CA GLN A 165 4.06 -13.81 -11.49
C GLN A 165 4.18 -13.06 -10.16
N GLU A 166 3.12 -12.68 -9.43
CA GLU A 166 3.29 -11.93 -8.15
C GLU A 166 2.67 -12.51 -6.87
N SER A 167 1.80 -13.52 -6.93
CA SER A 167 1.22 -14.13 -5.73
C SER A 167 1.40 -15.64 -5.73
N ASN A 168 2.44 -16.12 -5.05
CA ASN A 168 2.71 -17.54 -4.85
C ASN A 168 1.99 -18.09 -3.60
N GLY A 169 0.87 -17.49 -3.19
CA GLY A 169 0.13 -17.92 -2.00
C GLY A 169 -0.45 -19.33 -2.12
N PHE A 170 -0.88 -19.91 -0.99
CA PHE A 170 -1.63 -21.17 -0.99
C PHE A 170 -2.94 -20.96 -1.73
N SER A 171 -3.09 -21.57 -2.90
CA SER A 171 -4.30 -21.48 -3.71
C SER A 171 -5.02 -22.83 -3.77
N PHE A 172 -6.34 -22.79 -3.68
CA PHE A 172 -7.21 -23.94 -3.86
C PHE A 172 -8.33 -23.55 -4.83
N GLN A 173 -8.57 -24.37 -5.84
CA GLN A 173 -9.61 -24.14 -6.84
C GLN A 173 -10.51 -25.36 -6.92
N ALA A 174 -11.83 -25.14 -6.82
CA ALA A 174 -12.83 -26.17 -7.05
C ALA A 174 -13.61 -25.84 -8.33
N SER A 175 -13.16 -26.42 -9.44
CA SER A 175 -13.73 -26.17 -10.77
C SER A 175 -15.20 -26.55 -10.89
N GLY A 176 -15.67 -27.51 -10.08
CA GLY A 176 -17.08 -27.93 -10.06
C GLY A 176 -18.06 -26.86 -9.55
N VAL A 177 -17.58 -25.88 -8.77
CA VAL A 177 -18.42 -24.80 -8.18
C VAL A 177 -17.92 -23.41 -8.63
N LYS A 178 -16.94 -23.35 -9.55
CA LYS A 178 -16.24 -22.13 -9.96
C LYS A 178 -15.82 -21.28 -8.75
N SER A 179 -15.11 -21.89 -7.81
CA SER A 179 -14.65 -21.21 -6.61
C SER A 179 -13.14 -21.29 -6.46
N ALA A 180 -12.52 -20.21 -5.99
CA ALA A 180 -11.11 -20.15 -5.68
C ALA A 180 -10.88 -19.57 -4.28
N PHE A 181 -9.83 -20.05 -3.62
CA PHE A 181 -9.37 -19.58 -2.33
C PHE A 181 -7.86 -19.34 -2.41
N LEU A 182 -7.37 -18.23 -1.86
CA LEU A 182 -5.97 -17.86 -1.82
C LEU A 182 -5.63 -17.36 -0.41
N ALA A 183 -4.51 -17.84 0.14
CA ALA A 183 -4.00 -17.40 1.44
C ALA A 183 -2.50 -17.10 1.36
N ASP A 184 -2.06 -16.00 1.97
CA ASP A 184 -0.64 -15.68 2.10
C ASP A 184 -0.33 -14.92 3.39
N LEU A 185 0.93 -14.89 3.78
CA LEU A 185 1.43 -14.10 4.91
C LEU A 185 2.19 -12.87 4.40
N PHE A 186 2.22 -11.82 5.20
CA PHE A 186 3.02 -10.63 4.94
C PHE A 186 3.68 -10.15 6.23
N ALA A 187 4.84 -9.51 6.08
CA ALA A 187 5.54 -8.90 7.19
C ALA A 187 6.21 -7.60 6.75
N SER A 188 6.30 -6.64 7.66
CA SER A 188 7.04 -5.40 7.43
C SER A 188 7.68 -4.92 8.72
N VAL A 189 8.89 -4.39 8.63
CA VAL A 189 9.58 -3.70 9.73
C VAL A 189 9.80 -2.26 9.33
N SER A 190 9.62 -1.34 10.26
CA SER A 190 9.87 0.08 10.04
C SER A 190 10.67 0.65 11.20
N PHE A 191 11.50 1.63 10.89
CA PHE A 191 12.31 2.38 11.82
C PHE A 191 12.12 3.86 11.53
N THR A 192 11.90 4.65 12.57
CA THR A 192 11.76 6.10 12.46
C THR A 192 12.69 6.74 13.48
N ALA A 193 13.50 7.69 13.01
CA ALA A 193 14.30 8.55 13.86
C ALA A 193 14.00 10.00 13.51
N GLN A 194 13.58 10.77 14.50
CA GLN A 194 13.32 12.19 14.36
C GLN A 194 14.20 12.98 15.32
N HIS A 195 14.92 13.94 14.76
CA HIS A 195 15.66 14.96 15.49
C HIS A 195 14.94 16.31 15.39
N GLY A 196 14.87 17.01 16.53
CA GLY A 196 14.25 18.32 16.67
C GLY A 196 12.73 18.34 16.71
N ASN A 197 12.19 19.51 17.05
CA ASN A 197 10.80 19.70 17.47
C ASN A 197 10.02 20.65 16.56
N TYR A 198 10.60 21.06 15.43
CA TYR A 198 9.95 21.83 14.37
C TYR A 198 9.32 23.15 14.87
N GLN A 199 10.08 23.85 15.72
CA GLN A 199 9.75 25.15 16.30
C GLN A 199 10.70 26.26 15.83
N ARG A 200 11.96 25.95 15.55
CA ARG A 200 12.96 26.94 15.13
C ARG A 200 12.83 27.29 13.66
N LEU A 201 13.39 28.45 13.29
CA LEU A 201 13.30 28.99 11.94
C LEU A 201 14.12 28.22 10.90
N PHE A 202 15.16 27.49 11.25
CA PHE A 202 16.03 26.84 10.27
C PHE A 202 16.56 25.51 10.81
N LEU A 203 16.56 24.49 9.93
CA LEU A 203 17.19 23.17 10.17
C LEU A 203 16.85 22.54 11.53
N ASP A 204 15.65 22.79 12.08
CA ASP A 204 15.27 22.24 13.37
C ASP A 204 14.90 20.78 13.24
N LEU A 205 14.13 20.43 12.20
CA LEU A 205 13.60 19.10 12.01
C LEU A 205 14.39 18.32 10.97
N THR A 206 14.91 17.17 11.38
CA THR A 206 15.41 16.13 10.49
C THR A 206 14.73 14.82 10.87
N ARG A 207 14.05 14.17 9.93
CA ARG A 207 13.39 12.89 10.17
C ARG A 207 13.82 11.89 9.11
N PHE A 208 14.19 10.72 9.59
CA PHE A 208 14.53 9.56 8.79
C PHE A 208 13.51 8.48 9.07
N HIS A 209 12.99 7.88 8.01
CA HIS A 209 12.10 6.73 8.10
C HIS A 209 12.56 5.66 7.10
N ALA A 210 12.80 4.46 7.60
CA ALA A 210 13.13 3.30 6.79
C ALA A 210 12.07 2.23 7.01
N ARG A 211 11.65 1.57 5.93
CA ARG A 211 10.70 0.46 6.00
C ARG A 211 11.17 -0.66 5.10
N LEU A 212 11.16 -1.87 5.64
CA LEU A 212 11.49 -3.12 4.98
C LEU A 212 10.20 -3.93 4.87
N ASP A 213 9.74 -4.18 3.66
CA ASP A 213 8.60 -5.03 3.35
C ASP A 213 9.11 -6.38 2.86
N PHE A 214 8.79 -7.45 3.58
CA PHE A 214 9.21 -8.79 3.21
C PHE A 214 8.38 -9.30 2.02
N PRO A 215 8.96 -10.15 1.17
CA PRO A 215 8.18 -10.84 0.14
C PRO A 215 7.06 -11.67 0.79
N SER A 216 6.10 -12.08 -0.03
CA SER A 216 4.98 -12.89 0.45
C SER A 216 5.49 -14.13 1.19
N GLY A 217 4.84 -14.51 2.30
CA GLY A 217 5.36 -15.55 3.18
C GLY A 217 5.53 -16.90 2.47
N SER A 218 4.63 -17.20 1.54
CA SER A 218 4.76 -18.35 0.63
C SER A 218 6.06 -18.35 -0.19
N ARG A 219 6.44 -17.20 -0.77
CA ARG A 219 7.69 -17.02 -1.53
C ARG A 219 8.89 -17.07 -0.64
N PHE A 220 8.81 -16.40 0.51
CA PHE A 220 9.88 -16.39 1.49
C PHE A 220 10.21 -17.81 1.95
N VAL A 221 9.20 -18.61 2.30
CA VAL A 221 9.40 -20.01 2.74
C VAL A 221 9.92 -20.88 1.60
N ALA A 222 9.39 -20.74 0.38
CA ALA A 222 9.87 -21.49 -0.78
C ALA A 222 11.34 -21.16 -1.09
N GLY A 223 11.69 -19.87 -1.16
CA GLY A 223 13.07 -19.41 -1.37
C GLY A 223 14.00 -19.85 -0.24
N ALA A 224 13.60 -19.66 1.02
CA ALA A 224 14.41 -20.07 2.18
C ALA A 224 14.63 -21.59 2.22
N THR A 225 13.63 -22.39 1.86
CA THR A 225 13.76 -23.85 1.77
C THR A 225 14.71 -24.25 0.65
N HIS A 226 14.61 -23.58 -0.51
CA HIS A 226 15.51 -23.81 -1.63
C HIS A 226 16.96 -23.49 -1.26
N VAL A 227 17.22 -22.31 -0.68
CA VAL A 227 18.55 -21.91 -0.20
C VAL A 227 19.08 -22.87 0.85
N ALA A 228 18.25 -23.29 1.82
CA ALA A 228 18.65 -24.25 2.84
C ALA A 228 19.00 -25.62 2.25
N GLN A 229 18.21 -26.13 1.30
CA GLN A 229 18.49 -27.39 0.61
C GLN A 229 19.79 -27.32 -0.18
N THR A 230 20.04 -26.24 -0.91
CA THR A 230 21.27 -26.04 -1.68
C THR A 230 22.50 -26.00 -0.77
N LEU A 231 22.41 -25.30 0.37
CA LEU A 231 23.46 -25.27 1.38
C LEU A 231 23.68 -26.65 2.04
N LEU A 232 22.61 -27.38 2.36
CA LEU A 232 22.71 -28.75 2.90
C LEU A 232 23.38 -29.71 1.91
N ASN A 233 23.15 -29.50 0.61
CA ASN A 233 23.79 -30.24 -0.47
C ASN A 233 25.23 -29.75 -0.77
N SER A 234 25.79 -28.86 0.07
CA SER A 234 27.12 -28.26 -0.10
C SER A 234 27.31 -27.53 -1.43
N GLN A 235 26.23 -27.01 -2.00
CA GLN A 235 26.23 -26.19 -3.21
C GLN A 235 26.11 -24.70 -2.84
N GLN A 236 26.66 -23.84 -3.69
CA GLN A 236 26.51 -22.39 -3.51
C GLN A 236 25.13 -21.96 -4.02
N PRO A 237 24.29 -21.32 -3.20
CA PRO A 237 23.00 -20.80 -3.65
C PRO A 237 23.20 -19.73 -4.72
N SER A 238 22.30 -19.71 -5.71
CA SER A 238 22.34 -18.70 -6.76
C SER A 238 21.94 -17.32 -6.21
N LEU A 239 22.38 -16.26 -6.88
CA LEU A 239 22.02 -14.88 -6.48
C LEU A 239 20.52 -14.63 -6.66
N GLU A 240 19.91 -15.22 -7.69
CA GLU A 240 18.47 -15.19 -7.93
C GLU A 240 17.69 -15.78 -6.74
N ASP A 241 18.14 -16.93 -6.20
CA ASP A 241 17.50 -17.58 -5.04
C ASP A 241 17.52 -16.68 -3.80
N ILE A 242 18.64 -16.00 -3.56
CA ILE A 242 18.79 -15.09 -2.42
C ILE A 242 17.90 -13.85 -2.63
N GLN A 243 17.82 -13.33 -3.85
CA GLN A 243 17.00 -12.18 -4.20
C GLN A 243 15.50 -12.45 -3.97
N THR A 244 15.03 -13.70 -4.14
CA THR A 244 13.64 -14.06 -3.83
C THR A 244 13.24 -13.89 -2.36
N ILE A 245 14.23 -13.90 -1.45
CA ILE A 245 14.05 -13.76 0.00
C ILE A 245 14.25 -12.31 0.45
N CYS A 246 14.96 -11.50 -0.35
CA CYS A 246 15.31 -10.13 0.02
C CYS A 246 14.07 -9.25 0.18
N PRO A 247 13.97 -8.47 1.29
CA PRO A 247 12.90 -7.51 1.47
C PRO A 247 13.08 -6.30 0.56
N ASN A 248 11.97 -5.73 0.12
CA ASN A 248 11.96 -4.42 -0.52
C ASN A 248 12.12 -3.34 0.55
N ALA A 249 13.06 -2.43 0.35
CA ALA A 249 13.28 -1.31 1.24
C ALA A 249 12.62 -0.05 0.70
N SER A 250 12.15 0.81 1.59
CA SER A 250 11.72 2.16 1.28
C SER A 250 12.33 3.11 2.31
N LEU A 251 12.88 4.21 1.81
CA LEU A 251 13.59 5.20 2.59
C LEU A 251 12.90 6.54 2.39
N SER A 252 12.70 7.26 3.49
CA SER A 252 12.15 8.61 3.49
C SER A 252 13.03 9.51 4.35
N LEU A 253 13.54 10.57 3.74
CA LEU A 253 14.30 11.61 4.42
C LEU A 253 13.49 12.91 4.37
N GLN A 254 13.34 13.53 5.53
CA GLN A 254 12.61 14.78 5.71
C GLN A 254 13.52 15.79 6.42
N GLN A 255 13.66 16.98 5.85
CA GLN A 255 14.50 18.04 6.37
C GLN A 255 13.74 19.37 6.29
N GLN A 256 13.57 20.04 7.42
CA GLN A 256 13.13 21.44 7.43
C GLN A 256 14.21 22.31 6.81
N ILE A 257 13.83 23.15 5.86
CA ILE A 257 14.71 24.13 5.24
C ILE A 257 14.66 25.42 6.05
N ALA A 258 13.49 26.07 6.06
CA ALA A 258 13.27 27.36 6.68
C ALA A 258 11.79 27.53 7.06
N GLY A 259 11.53 28.06 8.25
CA GLY A 259 10.20 28.27 8.80
C GLY A 259 9.31 27.02 8.66
N PRO A 260 8.09 27.13 8.12
CA PRO A 260 7.18 26.01 7.92
C PRO A 260 7.49 25.14 6.68
N PHE A 261 8.60 25.38 5.98
CA PHE A 261 8.96 24.62 4.79
C PHE A 261 9.81 23.40 5.13
N LEU A 262 9.35 22.24 4.67
CA LEU A 262 10.02 20.94 4.80
C LEU A 262 10.20 20.29 3.44
N PHE A 263 11.40 19.83 3.17
CA PHE A 263 11.69 19.02 2.01
C PHE A 263 11.70 17.54 2.38
N ARG A 264 11.01 16.73 1.60
CA ARG A 264 10.94 15.28 1.75
C ARG A 264 11.41 14.61 0.47
N VAL A 265 12.20 13.56 0.64
CA VAL A 265 12.55 12.63 -0.43
C VAL A 265 12.15 11.25 0.01
N ASP A 266 11.26 10.61 -0.76
CA ASP A 266 10.88 9.22 -0.58
C ASP A 266 11.45 8.40 -1.74
N SER A 267 11.96 7.21 -1.46
CA SER A 267 12.48 6.33 -2.51
C SER A 267 12.31 4.86 -2.13
N GLY A 268 11.93 4.04 -3.11
CA GLY A 268 12.10 2.60 -3.05
C GLY A 268 13.58 2.24 -3.24
N VAL A 269 14.01 1.18 -2.58
CA VAL A 269 15.31 0.56 -2.77
C VAL A 269 15.08 -0.95 -2.89
N THR A 270 15.43 -1.49 -4.05
CA THR A 270 15.36 -2.92 -4.34
C THR A 270 16.79 -3.46 -4.42
N VAL A 271 16.99 -4.66 -3.88
CA VAL A 271 18.29 -5.33 -3.96
C VAL A 271 18.32 -6.10 -5.29
N ASP A 272 19.23 -5.72 -6.17
CA ASP A 272 19.42 -6.34 -7.48
C ASP A 272 20.79 -7.01 -7.52
N LEU A 273 20.82 -8.29 -7.12
CA LEU A 273 22.08 -9.03 -6.97
C LEU A 273 22.71 -9.43 -8.30
N ASP A 274 21.96 -9.34 -9.41
CA ASP A 274 22.47 -9.62 -10.75
C ASP A 274 23.45 -8.54 -11.23
N ASN A 275 23.33 -7.32 -10.70
CA ASN A 275 24.23 -6.22 -10.99
C ASN A 275 25.43 -6.21 -10.02
N GLN A 276 26.54 -6.82 -10.45
CA GLN A 276 27.76 -6.93 -9.63
C GLN A 276 28.41 -5.58 -9.27
N ASP A 277 28.20 -4.54 -10.08
CA ASP A 277 28.80 -3.22 -9.85
C ASP A 277 28.00 -2.37 -8.86
N TRP A 278 26.67 -2.55 -8.81
CA TRP A 278 25.80 -1.78 -7.92
C TRP A 278 24.57 -2.60 -7.49
N PRO A 279 24.64 -3.32 -6.35
CA PRO A 279 23.60 -4.25 -5.93
C PRO A 279 22.34 -3.58 -5.37
N LEU A 280 22.31 -2.25 -5.31
CA LEU A 280 21.21 -1.46 -4.75
C LEU A 280 20.58 -0.59 -5.82
N ARG A 281 19.41 -0.98 -6.30
CA ARG A 281 18.66 -0.19 -7.27
C ARG A 281 17.73 0.75 -6.53
N VAL A 282 17.84 2.05 -6.84
CA VAL A 282 16.96 3.09 -6.32
C VAL A 282 15.77 3.19 -7.27
N ASP A 283 14.60 2.81 -6.79
CA ASP A 283 13.36 2.82 -7.58
C ASP A 283 12.44 3.96 -7.12
N ASP A 284 11.84 4.62 -8.11
CA ASP A 284 10.74 5.56 -7.98
C ASP A 284 10.95 6.67 -6.93
N PRO A 285 12.02 7.49 -7.06
CA PRO A 285 12.22 8.61 -6.14
C PRO A 285 11.09 9.63 -6.30
N VAL A 286 10.52 10.08 -5.18
CA VAL A 286 9.51 11.13 -5.12
C VAL A 286 10.04 12.26 -4.27
N PHE A 287 10.07 13.46 -4.84
CA PHE A 287 10.49 14.68 -4.16
C PHE A 287 9.25 15.45 -3.75
N ALA A 288 9.18 15.89 -2.51
CA ALA A 288 8.07 16.67 -2.00
C ALA A 288 8.54 17.90 -1.23
N LEU A 289 7.85 19.02 -1.45
CA LEU A 289 7.97 20.24 -0.68
C LEU A 289 6.68 20.41 0.13
N GLU A 290 6.79 20.42 1.43
CA GLU A 290 5.69 20.58 2.37
C GLU A 290 5.73 21.96 3.01
N TYR A 291 4.55 22.56 3.14
CA TYR A 291 4.33 23.81 3.86
C TYR A 291 3.31 23.58 4.97
N SER A 292 3.75 23.68 6.22
CA SER A 292 2.91 23.46 7.39
C SER A 292 2.09 24.71 7.73
N LEU A 293 0.77 24.55 7.81
CA LEU A 293 -0.17 25.63 8.13
C LEU A 293 -0.38 25.70 9.64
N GLN A 294 0.51 26.41 10.32
CA GLN A 294 0.52 26.53 11.80
C GLN A 294 -0.83 26.95 12.39
N ALA A 295 -1.57 27.82 11.70
CA ALA A 295 -2.90 28.30 12.13
C ALA A 295 -3.98 27.20 12.16
N LEU A 296 -3.76 26.09 11.44
CA LEU A 296 -4.70 24.97 11.31
C LEU A 296 -4.17 23.70 12.01
N GLY A 297 -3.26 23.86 12.97
CA GLY A 297 -2.73 22.79 13.84
C GLY A 297 -1.75 21.84 13.15
N SER A 298 -2.23 21.06 12.19
CA SER A 298 -1.45 20.05 11.44
C SER A 298 -1.77 20.04 9.94
N ALA A 299 -2.65 20.94 9.46
CA ALA A 299 -2.89 21.03 8.03
C ALA A 299 -1.60 21.39 7.29
N LYS A 300 -1.41 20.84 6.10
CA LYS A 300 -0.24 21.10 5.27
C LYS A 300 -0.56 21.08 3.79
N ALA A 301 0.10 21.95 3.05
CA ALA A 301 0.15 21.88 1.60
C ALA A 301 1.38 21.06 1.20
N VAL A 302 1.21 20.08 0.32
CA VAL A 302 2.29 19.21 -0.15
C VAL A 302 2.32 19.29 -1.66
N ALA A 303 3.42 19.77 -2.22
CA ALA A 303 3.71 19.67 -3.64
C ALA A 303 4.70 18.53 -3.85
N TRP A 304 4.35 17.53 -4.64
CA TRP A 304 5.24 16.41 -4.93
C TRP A 304 5.46 16.22 -6.43
N TYR A 305 6.63 15.69 -6.76
CA TYR A 305 7.08 15.41 -8.12
C TYR A 305 7.72 14.03 -8.20
N ALA A 306 7.25 13.21 -9.13
CA ALA A 306 7.78 11.89 -9.43
C ALA A 306 8.49 11.91 -10.80
N PRO A 307 9.84 11.96 -10.85
CA PRO A 307 10.57 12.13 -12.11
C PRO A 307 10.36 10.98 -13.11
N LYS A 308 10.18 9.75 -12.62
CA LYS A 308 9.95 8.57 -13.47
C LYS A 308 8.69 8.70 -14.32
N TYR A 309 7.61 9.20 -13.71
CA TYR A 309 6.31 9.34 -14.35
C TYR A 309 6.10 10.75 -14.93
N ARG A 310 6.99 11.70 -14.63
CA ARG A 310 6.86 13.13 -14.96
C ARG A 310 5.56 13.73 -14.42
N GLU A 311 5.14 13.24 -13.26
CA GLU A 311 3.91 13.65 -12.61
C GLU A 311 4.21 14.66 -11.50
N PHE A 312 3.37 15.69 -11.43
CA PHE A 312 3.39 16.71 -10.41
C PHE A 312 1.99 16.89 -9.86
N MET A 313 1.87 16.94 -8.53
CA MET A 313 0.60 17.21 -7.89
C MET A 313 0.79 18.09 -6.65
N ILE A 314 -0.23 18.90 -6.39
CA ILE A 314 -0.32 19.69 -5.17
C ILE A 314 -1.55 19.19 -4.41
N GLU A 315 -1.34 18.80 -3.16
CA GLU A 315 -2.36 18.32 -2.26
C GLU A 315 -2.46 19.25 -1.05
N LEU A 316 -3.69 19.46 -0.57
CA LEU A 316 -3.94 20.11 0.70
C LEU A 316 -4.49 19.08 1.67
N ARG A 317 -3.73 18.78 2.72
CA ARG A 317 -4.09 17.76 3.71
C ARG A 317 -4.58 18.45 4.97
N PHE A 318 -5.78 18.09 5.41
CA PHE A 318 -6.41 18.58 6.63
C PHE A 318 -6.66 17.41 7.59
N PHE A 319 -6.50 17.65 8.89
CA PHE A 319 -6.82 16.69 9.95
C PHE A 319 -6.15 15.33 9.77
N GLU A 320 -4.81 15.31 9.71
CA GLU A 320 -4.06 14.07 9.92
C GLU A 320 -4.26 13.69 11.40
N THR A 321 -5.10 12.68 11.69
CA THR A 321 -5.23 12.06 13.03
C THR A 321 -4.50 10.74 13.06
#